data_AF-A0A5Y4VM41-F1
#
_entry.id   AF-A0A5Y4VM41-F1
#
_cell.length_a   1.000
_cell.length_b   1.000
_cell.length_c   1.000
_cell.angle_alpha   90.00
_cell.angle_beta   90.00
_cell.angle_gamma   90.00
#
_symmetry.space_group_name_H-M   'P 1'
#
loop_
_entity.id
_entity.type
_entity.pdbx_description
1 polymer ?
#
loop_
_entity_poly.entity_id
_entity_poly.type
_entity_poly.pdbx_seq_one_letter_code
_entity_poly.pdbx_strand_id
1 'polypeptide(L)'
;QINSFDKNFIESIEAKWEGIKNAFIETFRLLRSFGFEAKTLSSNNAILPILYFIYHKNLTNNIVDSVKCNENRAIIKKWLLRAIILKPFGGSSDTVLSNMRKAFIKDFKQNSGFFDREIELFPLEEIEKEAKYIQTIDEEYLENNVIECRKNSPEAFAVLSLLYPNLDYKNNNFHKDHLHPESAYKEYEKLYKATDNCISFNIYDSLPNLQMLDANENESKNNKPLKQWVNEKCNGNRKEFLGKHLIPDVDLSLENFNNFIEERKKIIIDKLKSILNKE
;
A
#
# COMPACT_ATOMS: atom_id res chain seq x y z
N GLN A 1 -21.47 30.85 -2.83
CA GLN A 1 -20.40 31.53 -3.59
C GLN A 1 -19.12 31.41 -2.77
N ILE A 2 -18.04 30.90 -3.36
CA ILE A 2 -16.76 30.81 -2.67
C ILE A 2 -16.13 32.21 -2.73
N ASN A 3 -16.21 32.98 -1.64
CA ASN A 3 -15.67 34.34 -1.55
C ASN A 3 -14.12 34.39 -1.53
N SER A 4 -13.43 33.25 -1.65
CA SER A 4 -11.97 33.16 -1.58
C SER A 4 -11.26 33.17 -2.95
N PHE A 5 -11.98 33.29 -4.07
CA PHE A 5 -11.40 33.47 -5.41
C PHE A 5 -11.49 34.92 -5.86
N ASP A 6 -10.91 35.84 -5.08
CA ASP A 6 -10.77 37.22 -5.51
C ASP A 6 -9.59 37.38 -6.49
N LYS A 7 -9.51 38.56 -7.13
CA LYS A 7 -8.46 38.87 -8.11
C LYS A 7 -7.05 38.74 -7.52
N ASN A 8 -6.84 39.20 -6.29
CA ASN A 8 -5.54 39.17 -5.64
C ASN A 8 -5.09 37.73 -5.35
N PHE A 9 -6.03 36.87 -4.97
CA PHE A 9 -5.79 35.45 -4.77
C PHE A 9 -5.38 34.77 -6.09
N ILE A 10 -6.08 35.05 -7.19
CA ILE A 10 -5.74 34.52 -8.52
C ILE A 10 -4.34 34.96 -8.94
N GLU A 11 -4.03 36.25 -8.86
CA GLU A 11 -2.68 36.78 -9.17
C GLU A 11 -1.59 36.10 -8.32
N SER A 12 -1.89 35.79 -7.05
CA SER A 12 -0.96 35.09 -6.17
C SER A 12 -0.72 33.62 -6.57
N ILE A 13 -1.73 32.96 -7.14
CA ILE A 13 -1.60 31.60 -7.68
C ILE A 13 -0.80 31.64 -8.98
N GLU A 14 -1.13 32.56 -9.90
CA GLU A 14 -0.45 32.70 -11.19
C GLU A 14 1.05 32.93 -10.99
N ALA A 15 1.44 33.80 -10.06
CA ALA A 15 2.83 34.06 -9.72
C ALA A 15 3.58 32.82 -9.19
N LYS A 16 2.87 31.84 -8.61
CA LYS A 16 3.42 30.61 -8.02
C LYS A 16 3.17 29.37 -8.87
N TRP A 17 2.49 29.51 -10.02
CA TRP A 17 1.91 28.40 -10.76
C TRP A 17 2.94 27.35 -11.17
N GLU A 18 4.06 27.79 -11.76
CA GLU A 18 5.11 26.85 -12.19
C GLU A 18 5.72 26.09 -11.01
N GLY A 19 5.87 26.73 -9.84
CA GLY A 19 6.34 26.05 -8.62
C GLY A 19 5.36 24.97 -8.15
N ILE A 20 4.07 25.30 -8.11
CA ILE A 20 3.00 24.37 -7.71
C ILE A 20 2.93 23.20 -8.68
N LYS A 21 2.88 23.48 -9.99
CA LYS A 21 2.85 22.50 -11.06
C LYS A 21 4.04 21.53 -11.00
N ASN A 22 5.25 22.05 -10.82
CA ASN A 22 6.45 21.21 -10.70
C ASN A 22 6.39 20.34 -9.44
N ALA A 23 5.88 20.85 -8.31
CA ALA A 23 5.70 20.05 -7.10
C ALA A 23 4.71 18.90 -7.31
N PHE A 24 3.61 19.11 -8.04
CA PHE A 24 2.71 18.03 -8.43
C PHE A 24 3.42 16.98 -9.30
N ILE A 25 4.12 17.40 -10.35
CA ILE A 25 4.85 16.50 -11.25
C ILE A 25 5.83 15.63 -10.45
N GLU A 26 6.64 16.24 -9.58
CA GLU A 26 7.63 15.50 -8.78
C GLU A 26 6.98 14.62 -7.71
N THR A 27 5.84 15.03 -7.14
CA THR A 27 5.06 14.17 -6.23
C THR A 27 4.54 12.93 -6.97
N PHE A 28 4.02 13.07 -8.18
CA PHE A 28 3.58 11.91 -8.96
C PHE A 28 4.74 11.04 -9.45
N ARG A 29 5.90 11.63 -9.81
CA ARG A 29 7.13 10.87 -10.08
C ARG A 29 7.58 10.06 -8.86
N LEU A 30 7.49 10.64 -7.67
CA LEU A 30 7.76 9.96 -6.41
C LEU A 30 6.82 8.78 -6.20
N LEU A 31 5.51 8.99 -6.33
CA LEU A 31 4.50 7.94 -6.18
C LEU A 31 4.74 6.79 -7.18
N ARG A 32 5.07 7.11 -8.43
CA ARG A 32 5.44 6.12 -9.44
C ARG A 32 6.68 5.31 -9.02
N SER A 33 7.67 5.95 -8.40
CA SER A 33 8.86 5.24 -7.88
C SER A 33 8.54 4.26 -6.75
N PHE A 34 7.38 4.38 -6.11
CA PHE A 34 6.87 3.42 -5.14
C PHE A 34 6.00 2.33 -5.76
N GLY A 35 5.87 2.31 -7.10
CA GLY A 35 5.04 1.35 -7.83
C GLY A 35 3.57 1.76 -7.97
N PHE A 36 3.21 2.99 -7.59
CA PHE A 36 1.82 3.45 -7.74
C PHE A 36 1.51 3.83 -9.19
N GLU A 37 0.31 3.46 -9.59
CA GLU A 37 -0.42 3.86 -10.79
C GLU A 37 -1.87 4.20 -10.43
N ALA A 38 -2.63 4.74 -11.40
CA ALA A 38 -3.98 5.24 -11.18
C ALA A 38 -4.92 4.22 -10.50
N LYS A 39 -4.85 2.94 -10.88
CA LYS A 39 -5.69 1.87 -10.28
C LYS A 39 -5.26 1.42 -8.89
N THR A 40 -4.06 1.79 -8.44
CA THR A 40 -3.52 1.41 -7.11
C THR A 40 -3.57 2.54 -6.10
N LEU A 41 -3.89 3.77 -6.54
CA LEU A 41 -4.09 4.92 -5.67
C LEU A 41 -5.59 5.10 -5.42
N SER A 42 -6.10 4.60 -4.29
CA SER A 42 -7.53 4.64 -3.97
C SER A 42 -8.07 6.04 -3.65
N SER A 43 -7.21 7.01 -3.34
CA SER A 43 -7.63 8.38 -3.05
C SER A 43 -6.59 9.41 -3.47
N ASN A 44 -6.97 10.31 -4.38
CA ASN A 44 -6.13 11.45 -4.77
C ASN A 44 -5.91 12.43 -3.60
N ASN A 45 -6.80 12.45 -2.61
CA ASN A 45 -6.66 13.31 -1.43
C ASN A 45 -5.46 12.90 -0.55
N ALA A 46 -5.05 11.63 -0.59
CA ALA A 46 -3.84 11.17 0.08
C ALA A 46 -2.57 11.87 -0.46
N ILE A 47 -2.60 12.44 -1.67
CA ILE A 47 -1.45 13.16 -2.23
C ILE A 47 -1.21 14.49 -1.52
N LEU A 48 -2.27 15.14 -1.04
CA LEU A 48 -2.20 16.54 -0.60
C LEU A 48 -1.25 16.79 0.58
N PRO A 49 -1.23 15.97 1.65
CA PRO A 49 -0.23 16.12 2.71
C PRO A 49 1.21 15.94 2.23
N ILE A 50 1.43 15.02 1.28
CA ILE A 50 2.76 14.75 0.69
C ILE A 50 3.20 15.97 -0.13
N LEU A 51 2.33 16.46 -1.01
CA LEU A 51 2.58 17.63 -1.84
C LEU A 51 2.87 18.87 -0.99
N TYR A 52 2.07 19.08 0.07
CA TYR A 52 2.24 20.19 1.00
C TYR A 52 3.66 20.17 1.60
N PHE A 53 4.08 19.02 2.09
CA PHE A 53 5.42 18.84 2.65
C PHE A 53 6.52 19.09 1.60
N ILE A 54 6.44 18.45 0.43
CA ILE A 54 7.45 18.57 -0.64
C ILE A 54 7.61 20.03 -1.08
N TYR A 55 6.50 20.72 -1.34
CA TYR A 55 6.51 22.09 -1.82
C TYR A 55 7.08 23.05 -0.77
N HIS A 56 6.56 23.02 0.46
CA HIS A 56 6.95 23.98 1.49
C HIS A 56 8.32 23.70 2.12
N LYS A 57 8.87 22.48 2.00
CA LYS A 57 10.27 22.17 2.35
C LYS A 57 11.25 22.39 1.20
N ASN A 58 10.81 22.90 0.05
CA ASN A 58 11.63 23.08 -1.15
C ASN A 58 12.31 21.78 -1.62
N LEU A 59 11.61 20.65 -1.50
CA LEU A 59 12.15 19.33 -1.86
C LEU A 59 11.84 18.92 -3.29
N THR A 60 11.04 19.69 -4.03
CA THR A 60 10.56 19.37 -5.40
C THR A 60 11.66 18.76 -6.28
N ASN A 61 12.82 19.41 -6.40
CA ASN A 61 13.88 18.96 -7.31
C ASN A 61 14.74 17.79 -6.77
N ASN A 62 14.56 17.41 -5.50
CA ASN A 62 15.43 16.46 -4.80
C ASN A 62 14.71 15.21 -4.31
N ILE A 63 13.39 15.29 -4.08
CA ILE A 63 12.63 14.27 -3.36
C ILE A 63 12.69 12.88 -4.00
N VAL A 64 12.81 12.80 -5.33
CA VAL A 64 12.78 11.54 -6.07
C VAL A 64 14.14 10.84 -6.05
N ASP A 65 15.22 11.54 -6.39
CA ASP A 65 16.51 10.91 -6.70
C ASP A 65 17.64 11.25 -5.72
N SER A 66 17.51 12.29 -4.87
CA SER A 66 18.56 12.66 -3.92
C SER A 66 18.68 11.65 -2.79
N VAL A 67 19.91 11.24 -2.45
CA VAL A 67 20.21 10.34 -1.32
C VAL A 67 19.76 10.95 0.01
N LYS A 68 19.85 12.27 0.17
CA LYS A 68 19.42 12.98 1.38
C LYS A 68 17.91 12.83 1.66
N CYS A 69 17.13 12.47 0.66
CA CYS A 69 15.69 12.28 0.78
C CYS A 69 15.28 10.81 1.00
N ASN A 70 16.22 9.86 1.13
CA ASN A 70 15.93 8.44 1.31
C ASN A 70 14.96 8.17 2.46
N GLU A 71 15.21 8.77 3.62
CA GLU A 71 14.38 8.60 4.80
C GLU A 71 12.97 9.18 4.60
N ASN A 72 12.89 10.41 4.07
CA ASN A 72 11.61 11.01 3.69
C ASN A 72 10.81 10.15 2.72
N ARG A 73 11.46 9.57 1.69
CA ARG A 73 10.80 8.65 0.75
C ARG A 73 10.26 7.41 1.45
N ALA A 74 11.03 6.81 2.35
CA ALA A 74 10.61 5.63 3.11
C ALA A 74 9.39 5.92 3.99
N ILE A 75 9.41 7.06 4.70
CA ILE A 75 8.31 7.49 5.58
C ILE A 75 7.05 7.81 4.75
N ILE A 76 7.19 8.56 3.65
CA ILE A 76 6.08 8.87 2.75
C ILE A 76 5.48 7.59 2.16
N LYS A 77 6.30 6.65 1.69
CA LYS A 77 5.83 5.35 1.17
C LYS A 77 5.05 4.60 2.25
N LYS A 78 5.60 4.50 3.46
CA LYS A 78 4.94 3.83 4.61
C LYS A 78 3.59 4.48 4.91
N TRP A 79 3.54 5.82 5.02
CA TRP A 79 2.30 6.54 5.30
C TRP A 79 1.25 6.33 4.19
N LEU A 80 1.64 6.43 2.92
CA LEU A 80 0.71 6.31 1.80
C LEU A 80 0.10 4.91 1.71
N LEU A 81 0.92 3.86 1.88
CA LEU A 81 0.43 2.47 1.94
C LEU A 81 -0.55 2.28 3.11
N ARG A 82 -0.27 2.86 4.28
CA ARG A 82 -1.16 2.82 5.44
C ARG A 82 -2.46 3.57 5.20
N ALA A 83 -2.41 4.76 4.59
CA ALA A 83 -3.62 5.53 4.27
C ALA A 83 -4.53 4.78 3.30
N ILE A 84 -3.99 3.99 2.37
CA ILE A 84 -4.78 3.15 1.46
C ILE A 84 -5.46 1.99 2.20
N ILE A 85 -4.76 1.37 3.15
CA ILE A 85 -5.27 0.26 3.96
C ILE A 85 -6.35 0.73 4.95
N LEU A 86 -6.07 1.82 5.68
CA LEU A 86 -6.91 2.34 6.76
C LEU A 86 -8.05 3.23 6.28
N LYS A 87 -8.02 3.64 5.00
CA LYS A 87 -9.10 4.37 4.32
C LYS A 87 -9.64 5.59 5.10
N PRO A 88 -8.79 6.51 5.59
CA PRO A 88 -9.26 7.63 6.41
C PRO A 88 -10.18 8.58 5.65
N PHE A 89 -10.18 8.56 4.32
CA PHE A 89 -10.95 9.47 3.46
C PHE A 89 -12.38 8.99 3.12
N GLY A 90 -12.84 7.85 3.65
CA GLY A 90 -14.12 7.23 3.25
C GLY A 90 -15.39 7.98 3.69
N GLY A 91 -15.32 8.82 4.73
CA GLY A 91 -16.49 9.55 5.28
C GLY A 91 -16.52 11.03 4.91
N SER A 92 -15.65 11.84 5.54
CA SER A 92 -15.58 13.29 5.33
C SER A 92 -14.15 13.69 4.95
N SER A 93 -13.84 13.58 3.66
CA SER A 93 -12.50 13.82 3.13
C SER A 93 -11.99 15.23 3.42
N ASP A 94 -12.84 16.26 3.35
CA ASP A 94 -12.47 17.64 3.70
C ASP A 94 -12.10 17.80 5.18
N THR A 95 -12.86 17.17 6.08
CA THR A 95 -12.55 17.20 7.53
C THR A 95 -11.22 16.51 7.80
N VAL A 96 -10.99 15.36 7.17
CA VAL A 96 -9.75 14.58 7.30
C VAL A 96 -8.57 15.39 6.79
N LEU A 97 -8.68 16.03 5.63
CA LEU A 97 -7.62 16.89 5.07
C LEU A 97 -7.33 18.11 5.94
N SER A 98 -8.39 18.80 6.40
CA SER A 98 -8.28 19.94 7.31
C SER A 98 -7.56 19.56 8.60
N ASN A 99 -7.85 18.36 9.11
CA ASN A 99 -7.18 17.79 10.27
C ASN A 99 -5.73 17.38 9.97
N MET A 100 -5.45 16.68 8.87
CA MET A 100 -4.07 16.32 8.48
C MET A 100 -3.16 17.55 8.39
N ARG A 101 -3.68 18.68 7.89
CA ARG A 101 -2.92 19.94 7.82
C ARG A 101 -2.43 20.41 9.20
N LYS A 102 -3.17 20.10 10.28
CA LYS A 102 -2.79 20.46 11.65
C LYS A 102 -1.51 19.78 12.14
N ALA A 103 -1.05 18.73 11.45
CA ALA A 103 0.26 18.15 11.72
C ALA A 103 1.40 19.10 11.34
N PHE A 104 1.16 19.99 10.38
CA PHE A 104 2.09 21.01 9.90
C PHE A 104 1.82 22.37 10.54
N ILE A 105 0.56 22.81 10.54
CA ILE A 105 0.11 24.10 11.05
C ILE A 105 -1.30 24.02 11.66
N LYS A 106 -1.41 24.34 12.95
CA LYS A 106 -2.64 24.25 13.77
C LYS A 106 -3.67 25.28 13.34
N ASP A 107 -3.26 26.55 13.26
CA ASP A 107 -4.10 27.69 12.95
C ASP A 107 -3.58 28.42 11.71
N PHE A 108 -3.94 27.91 10.53
CA PHE A 108 -3.56 28.57 9.28
C PHE A 108 -4.23 29.94 9.16
N LYS A 109 -3.41 30.99 9.10
CA LYS A 109 -3.84 32.35 8.82
C LYS A 109 -3.23 32.80 7.51
N GLN A 110 -3.96 33.60 6.75
CA GLN A 110 -3.40 34.20 5.54
C GLN A 110 -2.18 35.06 5.95
N ASN A 111 -1.03 34.81 5.32
CA ASN A 111 0.29 35.38 5.64
C ASN A 111 1.03 34.81 6.87
N SER A 112 0.57 33.72 7.48
CA SER A 112 1.40 32.95 8.42
C SER A 112 2.42 32.09 7.68
N GLY A 113 3.40 31.55 8.40
CA GLY A 113 4.25 30.47 7.88
C GLY A 113 3.43 29.22 7.52
N PHE A 114 4.11 28.21 6.96
CA PHE A 114 3.51 26.93 6.58
C PHE A 114 3.74 25.82 7.62
N PHE A 115 4.61 26.08 8.60
CA PHE A 115 4.91 25.15 9.68
C PHE A 115 4.95 25.92 11.00
N ASP A 116 4.31 25.39 12.04
CA ASP A 116 4.38 25.95 13.40
C ASP A 116 5.65 25.54 14.15
N ARG A 117 6.38 24.55 13.62
CA ARG A 117 7.63 24.03 14.15
C ARG A 117 8.57 23.67 13.01
N GLU A 118 9.84 23.48 13.34
CA GLU A 118 10.77 22.86 12.40
C GLU A 118 10.37 21.40 12.16
N ILE A 119 10.25 21.03 10.88
CA ILE A 119 9.93 19.67 10.45
C ILE A 119 11.03 19.23 9.49
N GLU A 120 11.87 18.30 9.93
CA GLU A 120 12.95 17.74 9.11
C GLU A 120 12.45 16.61 8.20
N LEU A 121 11.68 15.70 8.78
CA LEU A 121 11.11 14.52 8.13
C LEU A 121 9.59 14.63 8.00
N PHE A 122 9.02 13.92 7.03
CA PHE A 122 7.58 13.84 6.83
C PHE A 122 6.89 13.37 8.12
N PRO A 123 5.98 14.15 8.72
CA PRO A 123 5.46 13.89 10.07
C PRO A 123 4.32 12.88 10.06
N LEU A 124 4.62 11.64 9.67
CA LEU A 124 3.64 10.54 9.53
C LEU A 124 2.75 10.40 10.76
N GLU A 125 3.36 10.35 11.95
CA GLU A 125 2.64 10.05 13.18
C GLU A 125 1.68 11.16 13.57
N GLU A 126 2.10 12.41 13.45
CA GLU A 126 1.24 13.56 13.72
C GLU A 126 0.15 13.69 12.67
N ILE A 127 0.42 13.39 11.40
CA ILE A 127 -0.62 13.37 10.36
C ILE A 127 -1.72 12.37 10.73
N GLU A 128 -1.36 11.14 11.10
CA GLU A 128 -2.33 10.12 11.53
C GLU A 128 -3.10 10.56 12.77
N LYS A 129 -2.39 11.12 13.76
CA LYS A 129 -2.96 11.57 15.03
C LYS A 129 -3.98 12.69 14.82
N GLU A 130 -3.60 13.72 14.10
CA GLU A 130 -4.47 14.88 13.86
C GLU A 130 -5.69 14.49 13.03
N ALA A 131 -5.50 13.60 12.05
CA ALA A 131 -6.57 13.06 11.21
C ALA A 131 -7.51 12.09 11.93
N LYS A 132 -7.19 11.68 13.17
CA LYS A 132 -8.01 10.84 14.05
C LYS A 132 -8.39 9.48 13.47
N TYR A 133 -7.44 8.83 12.79
CA TYR A 133 -7.60 7.44 12.34
C TYR A 133 -6.51 6.51 12.89
N ILE A 134 -5.75 6.96 13.90
CA ILE A 134 -4.90 6.05 14.68
C ILE A 134 -5.82 5.06 15.38
N GLN A 135 -5.58 3.78 15.12
CA GLN A 135 -6.23 2.68 15.78
C GLN A 135 -5.23 1.54 15.94
N THR A 136 -5.43 0.70 16.96
CA THR A 136 -4.72 -0.57 17.08
C THR A 136 -5.15 -1.47 15.93
N ILE A 137 -4.18 -2.02 15.21
CA ILE A 137 -4.42 -2.98 14.14
C ILE A 137 -4.34 -4.36 14.76
N ASP A 138 -5.47 -4.83 15.28
CA ASP A 138 -5.60 -6.18 15.82
C ASP A 138 -6.00 -7.18 14.73
N GLU A 139 -6.13 -8.45 15.15
CA GLU A 139 -6.50 -9.55 14.27
C GLU A 139 -7.91 -9.37 13.69
N GLU A 140 -8.89 -8.98 14.52
CA GLU A 140 -10.27 -8.74 14.11
C GLU A 140 -10.35 -7.66 13.01
N TYR A 141 -9.63 -6.54 13.16
CA TYR A 141 -9.58 -5.52 12.13
C TYR A 141 -9.01 -6.06 10.82
N LEU A 142 -7.91 -6.81 10.88
CA LEU A 142 -7.27 -7.37 9.68
C LEU A 142 -8.15 -8.39 8.97
N GLU A 143 -8.82 -9.28 9.72
CA GLU A 143 -9.75 -10.25 9.15
C GLU A 143 -10.90 -9.55 8.41
N ASN A 144 -11.53 -8.57 9.07
CA ASN A 144 -12.72 -7.90 8.55
C ASN A 144 -12.42 -6.91 7.40
N ASN A 145 -11.21 -6.34 7.33
CA ASN A 145 -10.92 -5.22 6.42
C ASN A 145 -9.79 -5.47 5.42
N VAL A 146 -8.93 -6.46 5.66
CA VAL A 146 -7.68 -6.64 4.90
C VAL A 146 -7.59 -8.01 4.24
N ILE A 147 -7.92 -9.09 4.95
CA ILE A 147 -7.75 -10.45 4.45
C ILE A 147 -8.54 -10.71 3.16
N GLU A 148 -9.75 -10.18 3.03
CA GLU A 148 -10.56 -10.40 1.83
C GLU A 148 -10.25 -9.44 0.66
N CYS A 149 -9.19 -8.61 0.75
CA CYS A 149 -8.79 -7.73 -0.34
C CYS A 149 -8.44 -8.56 -1.60
N ARG A 150 -9.14 -8.27 -2.69
CA ARG A 150 -9.01 -8.98 -3.97
C ARG A 150 -7.84 -8.49 -4.79
N LYS A 151 -7.29 -9.34 -5.66
CA LYS A 151 -6.08 -9.10 -6.48
C LYS A 151 -6.01 -7.71 -7.12
N ASN A 152 -7.11 -7.25 -7.70
CA ASN A 152 -7.15 -5.99 -8.44
C ASN A 152 -7.47 -4.76 -7.58
N SER A 153 -7.65 -4.91 -6.27
CA SER A 153 -7.92 -3.79 -5.38
C SER A 153 -6.64 -2.97 -5.08
N PRO A 154 -6.78 -1.65 -4.85
CA PRO A 154 -5.70 -0.81 -4.34
C PRO A 154 -5.11 -1.32 -3.02
N GLU A 155 -5.96 -1.84 -2.14
CA GLU A 155 -5.58 -2.36 -0.82
C GLU A 155 -4.72 -3.61 -0.97
N ALA A 156 -5.05 -4.53 -1.88
CA ALA A 156 -4.20 -5.69 -2.15
C ALA A 156 -2.80 -5.26 -2.61
N PHE A 157 -2.69 -4.23 -3.46
CA PHE A 157 -1.38 -3.65 -3.80
C PHE A 157 -0.67 -3.08 -2.58
N ALA A 158 -1.36 -2.30 -1.75
CA ALA A 158 -0.75 -1.64 -0.60
C ALA A 158 -0.23 -2.66 0.43
N VAL A 159 -1.05 -3.68 0.72
CA VAL A 159 -0.72 -4.75 1.66
C VAL A 159 0.44 -5.60 1.14
N LEU A 160 0.37 -6.05 -0.11
CA LEU A 160 1.47 -6.82 -0.70
C LEU A 160 2.77 -6.00 -0.79
N SER A 161 2.68 -4.68 -1.01
CA SER A 161 3.86 -3.81 -1.01
C SER A 161 4.55 -3.71 0.36
N LEU A 162 3.78 -3.84 1.45
CA LEU A 162 4.32 -3.93 2.81
C LEU A 162 4.90 -5.32 3.11
N LEU A 163 4.26 -6.38 2.62
CA LEU A 163 4.71 -7.76 2.83
C LEU A 163 5.97 -8.11 2.03
N TYR A 164 6.15 -7.50 0.85
CA TYR A 164 7.28 -7.73 -0.06
C TYR A 164 8.07 -6.42 -0.33
N PRO A 165 8.69 -5.81 0.69
CA PRO A 165 9.28 -4.47 0.57
C PRO A 165 10.52 -4.41 -0.33
N ASN A 166 11.16 -5.55 -0.60
CA ASN A 166 12.46 -5.66 -1.27
C ASN A 166 12.38 -5.79 -2.80
N LEU A 167 11.18 -5.71 -3.40
CA LEU A 167 11.00 -5.75 -4.84
C LEU A 167 11.33 -4.41 -5.51
N ASP A 168 11.60 -4.45 -6.82
CA ASP A 168 11.88 -3.25 -7.62
C ASP A 168 10.59 -2.54 -8.05
N TYR A 169 10.03 -1.79 -7.11
CA TYR A 169 8.87 -0.93 -7.35
C TYR A 169 9.19 0.27 -8.25
N LYS A 170 10.46 0.72 -8.30
CA LYS A 170 10.85 1.92 -9.05
C LYS A 170 10.69 1.72 -10.55
N ASN A 171 11.07 0.54 -11.04
CA ASN A 171 10.95 0.17 -12.45
C ASN A 171 9.67 -0.62 -12.76
N ASN A 172 8.74 -0.71 -11.81
CA ASN A 172 7.51 -1.49 -11.93
C ASN A 172 7.77 -2.97 -12.30
N ASN A 173 8.89 -3.52 -11.82
CA ASN A 173 9.33 -4.89 -12.10
C ASN A 173 8.77 -5.84 -11.03
N PHE A 174 7.45 -5.84 -10.90
CA PHE A 174 6.73 -6.69 -9.95
C PHE A 174 5.33 -7.05 -10.48
N HIS A 175 4.80 -8.16 -10.01
CA HIS A 175 3.48 -8.66 -10.40
C HIS A 175 2.74 -9.22 -9.19
N LYS A 176 1.45 -8.87 -9.08
CA LYS A 176 0.51 -9.54 -8.18
C LYS A 176 0.12 -10.86 -8.80
N ASP A 177 0.36 -11.95 -8.08
CA ASP A 177 0.14 -13.31 -8.58
C ASP A 177 -0.60 -14.16 -7.55
N HIS A 178 -1.27 -15.21 -8.01
CA HIS A 178 -1.91 -16.20 -7.15
C HIS A 178 -0.97 -17.37 -6.87
N LEU A 179 -0.75 -17.72 -5.60
CA LEU A 179 0.07 -18.86 -5.20
C LEU A 179 -0.48 -20.17 -5.80
N HIS A 180 -1.76 -20.45 -5.57
CA HIS A 180 -2.51 -21.41 -6.36
C HIS A 180 -3.12 -20.67 -7.56
N PRO A 181 -2.72 -20.98 -8.81
CA PRO A 181 -3.11 -20.21 -10.00
C PRO A 181 -4.61 -20.06 -10.16
N GLU A 182 -5.07 -18.89 -10.61
CA GLU A 182 -6.49 -18.61 -10.90
C GLU A 182 -7.13 -19.67 -11.80
N SER A 183 -6.37 -20.19 -12.79
CA SER A 183 -6.82 -21.23 -13.71
C SER A 183 -7.16 -22.56 -13.01
N ALA A 184 -6.59 -22.83 -11.84
CA ALA A 184 -6.85 -24.03 -11.05
C ALA A 184 -8.17 -23.95 -10.26
N TYR A 185 -8.82 -22.78 -10.18
CA TYR A 185 -10.07 -22.64 -9.42
C TYR A 185 -11.19 -23.56 -9.92
N LYS A 186 -11.31 -23.78 -11.25
CA LYS A 186 -12.33 -24.70 -11.80
C LYS A 186 -12.11 -26.15 -11.38
N GLU A 187 -10.87 -26.55 -11.17
CA GLU A 187 -10.53 -27.89 -10.68
C GLU A 187 -10.79 -27.98 -9.18
N TYR A 188 -10.34 -26.98 -8.42
CA TYR A 188 -10.65 -26.84 -6.99
C TYR A 188 -12.16 -26.91 -6.73
N GLU A 189 -12.96 -26.13 -7.47
CA GLU A 189 -14.41 -26.10 -7.32
C GLU A 189 -14.99 -27.50 -7.55
N LYS A 190 -14.54 -28.26 -8.55
CA LYS A 190 -15.01 -29.64 -8.77
C LYS A 190 -14.68 -30.57 -7.60
N LEU A 191 -13.51 -30.43 -6.97
CA LEU A 191 -13.11 -31.24 -5.82
C LEU A 191 -13.99 -30.99 -4.59
N TYR A 192 -14.41 -29.73 -4.39
CA TYR A 192 -15.13 -29.32 -3.18
C TYR A 192 -16.63 -29.05 -3.35
N LYS A 193 -17.16 -29.04 -4.58
CA LYS A 193 -18.56 -28.68 -4.87
C LYS A 193 -19.60 -29.51 -4.10
N ALA A 194 -19.26 -30.76 -3.79
CA ALA A 194 -20.13 -31.67 -3.02
C ALA A 194 -19.95 -31.54 -1.49
N THR A 195 -19.12 -30.60 -1.04
CA THR A 195 -18.81 -30.35 0.38
C THR A 195 -19.32 -28.97 0.80
N ASP A 196 -19.66 -28.81 2.07
CA ASP A 196 -20.05 -27.52 2.62
C ASP A 196 -18.87 -26.52 2.78
N ASN A 197 -17.65 -26.97 2.47
CA ASN A 197 -16.42 -26.20 2.65
C ASN A 197 -15.86 -25.64 1.33
N CYS A 198 -16.66 -25.59 0.26
CA CYS A 198 -16.20 -25.02 -1.01
C CYS A 198 -16.02 -23.51 -0.88
N ILE A 199 -14.77 -23.05 -1.02
CA ILE A 199 -14.44 -21.63 -0.97
C ILE A 199 -14.88 -20.95 -2.26
N SER A 200 -15.54 -19.80 -2.15
CA SER A 200 -15.94 -19.00 -3.32
C SER A 200 -14.73 -18.41 -4.05
N PHE A 201 -14.90 -18.11 -5.34
CA PHE A 201 -13.86 -17.45 -6.13
C PHE A 201 -13.39 -16.12 -5.52
N ASN A 202 -14.27 -15.37 -4.83
CA ASN A 202 -13.90 -14.10 -4.20
C ASN A 202 -12.83 -14.29 -3.11
N ILE A 203 -12.95 -15.36 -2.31
CA ILE A 203 -11.95 -15.71 -1.28
C ILE A 203 -10.72 -16.37 -1.93
N TYR A 204 -10.91 -17.14 -3.01
CA TYR A 204 -9.78 -17.69 -3.78
C TYR A 204 -8.91 -16.58 -4.41
N ASP A 205 -9.53 -15.48 -4.82
CA ASP A 205 -8.90 -14.29 -5.43
C ASP A 205 -8.47 -13.24 -4.39
N SER A 206 -8.48 -13.57 -3.09
CA SER A 206 -8.11 -12.65 -2.01
C SER A 206 -6.72 -12.89 -1.45
N LEU A 207 -6.28 -11.97 -0.58
CA LEU A 207 -4.91 -11.86 -0.06
C LEU A 207 -4.27 -13.18 0.41
N PRO A 208 -4.96 -14.11 1.10
CA PRO A 208 -4.41 -15.41 1.49
C PRO A 208 -3.92 -16.28 0.35
N ASN A 209 -4.36 -16.06 -0.89
CA ASN A 209 -3.82 -16.73 -2.06
C ASN A 209 -2.95 -15.82 -2.92
N LEU A 210 -2.72 -14.56 -2.54
CA LEU A 210 -1.95 -13.60 -3.33
C LEU A 210 -0.53 -13.41 -2.80
N GLN A 211 0.38 -13.15 -3.73
CA GLN A 211 1.76 -12.76 -3.45
C GLN A 211 2.21 -11.67 -4.43
N MET A 212 3.36 -11.06 -4.13
CA MET A 212 4.06 -10.20 -5.08
C MET A 212 5.36 -10.91 -5.51
N LEU A 213 5.59 -10.97 -6.81
CA LEU A 213 6.78 -11.56 -7.41
C LEU A 213 7.48 -10.54 -8.31
N ASP A 214 8.80 -10.65 -8.50
CA ASP A 214 9.46 -9.95 -9.60
C ASP A 214 9.07 -10.57 -10.96
N ALA A 215 9.31 -9.87 -12.07
CA ALA A 215 8.88 -10.34 -13.39
C ALA A 215 9.47 -11.70 -13.79
N ASN A 216 10.75 -11.95 -13.48
CA ASN A 216 11.40 -13.21 -13.85
C ASN A 216 10.82 -14.37 -13.05
N GLU A 217 10.60 -14.17 -11.74
CA GLU A 217 10.00 -15.17 -10.88
C GLU A 217 8.55 -15.47 -11.27
N ASN A 218 7.77 -14.43 -11.58
CA ASN A 218 6.41 -14.56 -12.07
C ASN A 218 6.34 -15.33 -13.40
N GLU A 219 7.20 -15.01 -14.36
CA GLU A 219 7.29 -15.72 -15.65
C GLU A 219 7.68 -17.18 -15.44
N SER A 220 8.64 -17.45 -14.55
CA SER A 220 9.06 -18.81 -14.23
C SER A 220 7.98 -19.63 -13.49
N LYS A 221 7.11 -18.97 -12.72
CA LYS A 221 6.00 -19.60 -12.00
C LYS A 221 4.84 -19.89 -12.95
N ASN A 222 4.36 -18.88 -13.67
CA ASN A 222 3.23 -18.99 -14.61
C ASN A 222 2.04 -19.72 -13.94
N ASN A 223 1.37 -20.62 -14.67
CA ASN A 223 0.25 -21.43 -14.18
C ASN A 223 0.70 -22.75 -13.49
N LYS A 224 1.95 -22.87 -13.03
CA LYS A 224 2.39 -24.08 -12.33
C LYS A 224 1.64 -24.28 -11.00
N PRO A 225 1.30 -25.52 -10.64
CA PRO A 225 0.83 -25.84 -9.29
C PRO A 225 1.84 -25.40 -8.22
N LEU A 226 1.34 -24.89 -7.10
CA LEU A 226 2.18 -24.34 -6.03
C LEU A 226 3.24 -25.35 -5.55
N LYS A 227 2.82 -26.58 -5.27
CA LYS A 227 3.70 -27.69 -4.86
C LYS A 227 4.85 -27.92 -5.85
N GLN A 228 4.56 -27.91 -7.15
CA GLN A 228 5.56 -28.08 -8.19
C GLN A 228 6.55 -26.92 -8.19
N TRP A 229 6.05 -25.69 -8.20
CA TRP A 229 6.90 -24.50 -8.25
C TRP A 229 7.84 -24.40 -7.03
N VAL A 230 7.34 -24.67 -5.82
CA VAL A 230 8.17 -24.68 -4.61
C VAL A 230 9.26 -25.75 -4.68
N ASN A 231 8.94 -26.95 -5.15
CA ASN A 231 9.93 -28.04 -5.26
C ASN A 231 11.01 -27.74 -6.30
N GLU A 232 10.67 -27.06 -7.40
CA GLU A 232 11.63 -26.65 -8.42
C GLU A 232 12.56 -25.52 -7.96
N LYS A 233 12.07 -24.60 -7.12
CA LYS A 233 12.78 -23.37 -6.76
C LYS A 233 13.48 -23.38 -5.41
N CYS A 234 13.09 -24.27 -4.50
CA CYS A 234 13.66 -24.27 -3.15
C CYS A 234 15.13 -24.73 -3.10
N ASN A 235 15.66 -25.36 -4.16
CA ASN A 235 17.08 -25.73 -4.30
C ASN A 235 17.70 -26.40 -3.04
N GLY A 236 16.91 -27.18 -2.30
CA GLY A 236 17.34 -27.85 -1.07
C GLY A 236 17.13 -27.05 0.24
N ASN A 237 16.79 -25.76 0.18
CA ASN A 237 16.41 -24.95 1.34
C ASN A 237 14.92 -24.53 1.31
N ARG A 238 14.03 -25.52 1.47
CA ARG A 238 12.58 -25.32 1.51
C ARG A 238 12.14 -24.28 2.54
N LYS A 239 12.68 -24.35 3.77
CA LYS A 239 12.25 -23.47 4.87
C LYS A 239 12.51 -21.99 4.58
N GLU A 240 13.68 -21.66 4.05
CA GLU A 240 14.01 -20.28 3.67
C GLU A 240 13.11 -19.78 2.53
N PHE A 241 12.90 -20.62 1.51
CA PHE A 241 12.01 -20.30 0.40
C PHE A 241 10.59 -19.99 0.88
N LEU A 242 10.01 -20.89 1.68
CA LEU A 242 8.66 -20.70 2.24
C LEU A 242 8.57 -19.42 3.07
N GLY A 243 9.57 -19.14 3.91
CA GLY A 243 9.63 -17.91 4.72
C GLY A 243 9.67 -16.64 3.87
N LYS A 244 10.48 -16.61 2.80
CA LYS A 244 10.57 -15.46 1.87
C LYS A 244 9.22 -15.17 1.19
N HIS A 245 8.46 -16.22 0.85
CA HIS A 245 7.18 -16.11 0.14
C HIS A 245 5.95 -16.08 1.07
N LEU A 246 6.15 -16.10 2.39
CA LEU A 246 5.07 -16.18 3.38
C LEU A 246 4.14 -17.37 3.10
N ILE A 247 4.72 -18.53 2.76
CA ILE A 247 4.01 -19.77 2.46
C ILE A 247 4.09 -20.66 3.71
N PRO A 248 2.97 -21.17 4.24
CA PRO A 248 3.00 -22.13 5.35
C PRO A 248 3.64 -23.46 4.93
N ASP A 249 4.34 -24.13 5.84
CA ASP A 249 4.92 -25.45 5.58
C ASP A 249 3.89 -26.57 5.81
N VAL A 250 2.90 -26.62 4.92
CA VAL A 250 1.83 -27.62 4.85
C VAL A 250 1.83 -28.32 3.49
N ASP A 251 0.90 -29.25 3.25
CA ASP A 251 0.72 -29.79 1.89
C ASP A 251 0.24 -28.68 0.95
N LEU A 252 1.00 -28.47 -0.13
CA LEU A 252 0.77 -27.39 -1.09
C LEU A 252 -0.03 -27.87 -2.32
N SER A 253 -0.63 -29.05 -2.24
CA SER A 253 -1.51 -29.58 -3.28
C SER A 253 -2.86 -28.85 -3.29
N LEU A 254 -3.58 -28.91 -4.41
CA LEU A 254 -4.86 -28.21 -4.55
C LEU A 254 -5.94 -28.81 -3.64
N GLU A 255 -5.84 -30.09 -3.34
CA GLU A 255 -6.70 -30.85 -2.41
C GLU A 255 -6.52 -30.44 -0.94
N ASN A 256 -5.49 -29.67 -0.61
CA ASN A 256 -5.27 -29.12 0.73
C ASN A 256 -5.44 -27.59 0.76
N PHE A 257 -6.04 -26.99 -0.27
CA PHE A 257 -6.18 -25.54 -0.40
C PHE A 257 -6.89 -24.89 0.80
N ASN A 258 -7.94 -25.51 1.34
CA ASN A 258 -8.67 -24.96 2.48
C ASN A 258 -7.76 -24.80 3.72
N ASN A 259 -6.95 -25.82 4.05
CA ASN A 259 -6.02 -25.73 5.17
C ASN A 259 -4.87 -24.75 4.86
N PHE A 260 -4.38 -24.75 3.62
CA PHE A 260 -3.36 -23.82 3.16
C PHE A 260 -3.75 -22.36 3.38
N ILE A 261 -4.97 -21.94 3.00
CA ILE A 261 -5.37 -20.54 3.15
C ILE A 261 -5.50 -20.14 4.62
N GLU A 262 -5.96 -21.02 5.51
CA GLU A 262 -6.10 -20.74 6.94
C GLU A 262 -4.74 -20.59 7.61
N GLU A 263 -3.79 -21.47 7.32
CA GLU A 263 -2.43 -21.35 7.84
C GLU A 263 -1.70 -20.12 7.27
N ARG A 264 -1.96 -19.78 6.00
CA ARG A 264 -1.38 -18.58 5.39
C ARG A 264 -1.98 -17.29 5.94
N LYS A 265 -3.27 -17.26 6.25
CA LYS A 265 -3.94 -16.11 6.90
C LYS A 265 -3.21 -15.75 8.20
N LYS A 266 -2.92 -16.72 9.06
CA LYS A 266 -2.21 -16.50 10.34
C LYS A 266 -0.85 -15.83 10.12
N ILE A 267 -0.05 -16.35 9.19
CA ILE A 267 1.27 -15.78 8.83
C ILE A 267 1.14 -14.32 8.37
N ILE A 268 0.16 -14.03 7.51
CA ILE A 268 -0.09 -12.68 6.99
C ILE A 268 -0.51 -11.74 8.11
N ILE A 269 -1.46 -12.16 8.96
CA ILE A 269 -1.96 -11.38 10.10
C ILE A 269 -0.82 -11.02 11.04
N ASP A 270 -0.02 -11.99 11.47
CA ASP A 270 1.11 -11.77 12.36
C ASP A 270 2.12 -10.80 11.75
N LYS A 271 2.43 -10.97 10.46
CA LYS A 271 3.36 -10.07 9.75
C LYS A 271 2.80 -8.66 9.67
N LEU A 272 1.51 -8.49 9.34
CA LEU A 272 0.89 -7.18 9.25
C LEU A 272 0.78 -6.49 10.60
N LYS A 273 0.47 -7.20 11.68
CA LYS A 273 0.49 -6.65 13.04
C LYS A 273 1.86 -6.07 13.39
N SER A 274 2.94 -6.77 13.03
CA SER A 274 4.31 -6.29 13.26
C SER A 274 4.69 -5.05 12.42
N ILE A 275 4.13 -4.91 11.21
CA ILE A 275 4.46 -3.79 10.30
C ILE A 275 3.58 -2.56 10.58
N LEU A 276 2.31 -2.79 10.91
CA LEU A 276 1.29 -1.76 10.98
C LEU A 276 1.06 -1.21 12.39
N ASN A 277 1.32 -1.98 13.44
CA ASN A 277 1.34 -1.39 14.76
C ASN A 277 2.67 -0.65 14.96
N LYS A 278 2.60 0.46 15.69
CA LYS A 278 3.79 1.18 16.15
C LYS A 278 4.38 0.36 17.30
N GLU A 279 5.70 0.25 17.34
CA GLU A 279 6.40 -0.23 18.55
C GLU A 279 6.19 0.73 19.73
#